data_AF-A0A925I4L8-F1
#
_entry.id   AF-A0A925I4L8-F1
#
_cell.length_a   1.000
_cell.length_b   1.000
_cell.length_c   1.000
_cell.angle_alpha   90.00
_cell.angle_beta   90.00
_cell.angle_gamma   90.00
#
_symmetry.space_group_name_H-M   'P 1'
#
loop_
_entity.id
_entity.type
_entity.pdbx_description
1 polymer ?
#
loop_
_entity_poly.entity_id
_entity_poly.type
_entity_poly.pdbx_seq_one_letter_code
_entity_poly.pdbx_strand_id
1 'polypeptide(L)'
;MALTLGGLLGGYVISRVGLKRCLWLMAFSSATHDIAADGFYMLGLRQRQQAAFVGVRSTFYRLAMIAGQGALVYLAGRLTEATGDVRLAWSSVFAILAALFFALFAYHHFMLPRPAEDRPLAPAGAPLREFVATFAAFFKKKDILVILGFLLLFRLGEAQLLKLATPFLLDPAEKGGLGLSTSQVGLVYGTIGVVALTLGGLLGGLAISRYGLKRCLWIMVLAVHLPDLVFVYLASALPQNIYLIAACIAAEQFGYGFGFAAYMLYMIMVADGPHKTAHYAICTGFMALGMMLPGMASGWIQQQLGYQHFFIWVCIATIPAFVMAALVKLDPAFGKE
;
A
#
# COMPACT_ATOMS: atom_id res chain seq x y z
N MET A 1 3.75 1.10 7.59
CA MET A 1 4.71 1.18 8.72
C MET A 1 4.07 1.69 10.02
N ALA A 2 3.22 2.75 10.00
CA ALA A 2 2.62 3.30 11.23
C ALA A 2 1.61 2.39 11.96
N LEU A 3 0.90 1.50 11.25
CA LEU A 3 -0.09 0.59 11.86
C LEU A 3 0.52 -0.76 12.30
N THR A 4 1.59 -1.22 11.64
CA THR A 4 2.31 -2.43 12.04
C THR A 4 3.11 -2.24 13.34
N LEU A 5 3.57 -1.02 13.63
CA LEU A 5 4.20 -0.67 14.91
C LEU A 5 3.23 -0.64 16.09
N GLY A 6 1.93 -0.41 15.84
CA GLY A 6 0.91 -0.39 16.88
C GLY A 6 0.64 -1.76 17.51
N GLY A 7 0.79 -2.84 16.73
CA GLY A 7 0.62 -4.22 17.21
C GLY A 7 1.81 -4.72 18.03
N LEU A 8 3.03 -4.34 17.65
CA LEU A 8 4.27 -4.81 18.29
C LEU A 8 4.57 -4.15 19.64
N LEU A 9 4.02 -2.96 19.90
CA LEU A 9 4.24 -2.22 21.15
C LEU A 9 3.13 -2.42 22.20
N GLY A 10 2.27 -3.43 22.03
CA GLY A 10 1.12 -3.73 22.89
C GLY A 10 1.44 -4.09 24.36
N GLY A 11 2.71 -4.06 24.76
CA GLY A 11 3.17 -4.42 26.10
C GLY A 11 3.03 -3.34 27.16
N TYR A 12 3.74 -2.20 27.08
CA TYR A 12 3.89 -1.34 28.26
C TYR A 12 4.13 0.16 27.96
N VAL A 13 3.20 0.98 28.49
CA VAL A 13 3.30 2.37 29.02
C VAL A 13 4.40 3.28 28.45
N ILE A 14 4.36 3.56 27.15
CA ILE A 14 4.64 4.93 26.67
C ILE A 14 3.26 5.55 26.52
N SER A 15 3.01 6.73 27.10
CA SER A 15 1.66 7.33 27.11
C SER A 15 1.04 7.17 25.71
N ARG A 16 -0.09 6.46 25.61
CA ARG A 16 -0.73 6.11 24.32
C ARG A 16 -0.97 7.36 23.46
N VAL A 17 -0.96 8.54 24.08
CA VAL A 17 -1.05 9.87 23.46
C VAL A 17 0.28 10.33 22.84
N GLY A 18 1.41 10.17 23.53
CA GLY A 18 2.72 10.59 23.04
C GLY A 18 3.16 9.86 21.76
N LEU A 19 3.05 8.53 21.75
CA LEU A 19 3.39 7.73 20.56
C LEU A 19 2.48 8.07 19.38
N LYS A 20 1.18 8.23 19.60
CA LYS A 20 0.22 8.63 18.55
C LYS A 20 0.56 10.00 17.96
N ARG A 21 0.97 10.96 18.79
CA ARG A 21 1.42 12.28 18.33
C ARG A 21 2.69 12.19 17.49
N CYS A 22 3.69 11.42 17.94
CA CYS A 22 4.92 11.20 17.15
C CYS A 22 4.63 10.54 15.80
N LEU A 23 3.77 9.52 15.78
CA LEU A 23 3.37 8.86 14.54
C LEU A 23 2.58 9.79 13.60
N TRP A 24 1.72 10.64 14.16
CA TRP A 24 0.98 11.64 13.40
C TRP A 24 1.90 12.69 12.78
N LEU A 25 2.85 13.24 13.57
CA LEU A 25 3.85 14.19 13.07
C LEU A 25 4.71 13.56 11.98
N MET A 26 5.17 12.32 12.18
CA MET A 26 5.94 11.58 11.18
C MET A 26 5.15 11.40 9.87
N ALA A 27 3.86 11.02 9.96
CA ALA A 27 3.00 10.87 8.79
C ALA A 27 2.76 12.20 8.07
N PHE A 28 2.53 13.28 8.82
CA PHE A 28 2.33 14.62 8.28
C PHE A 28 3.60 15.14 7.58
N SER A 29 4.77 14.99 8.22
CA SER A 29 6.07 15.34 7.63
C SER A 29 6.38 14.50 6.38
N SER A 30 6.09 13.20 6.40
CA SER A 30 6.25 12.32 5.22
C SER A 30 5.38 12.76 4.06
N ALA A 31 4.10 13.07 4.30
CA ALA A 31 3.19 13.53 3.24
C ALA A 31 3.64 14.88 2.64
N THR A 32 4.13 15.79 3.49
CA THR A 32 4.68 17.08 3.05
C THR A 32 5.94 16.88 2.22
N HIS A 33 6.84 15.99 2.66
CA HIS A 33 8.06 15.65 1.94
C HIS A 33 7.78 15.02 0.57
N ASP A 34 6.84 14.08 0.48
CA ASP A 34 6.47 13.42 -0.77
C ASP A 34 5.97 14.43 -1.82
N ILE A 35 5.12 15.39 -1.41
CA ILE A 35 4.64 16.46 -2.31
C ILE A 35 5.79 17.38 -2.74
N ALA A 36 6.67 17.77 -1.82
CA ALA A 36 7.79 18.64 -2.13
C ALA A 36 8.80 17.97 -3.08
N ALA A 37 9.11 16.68 -2.85
CA ALA A 37 10.00 15.90 -3.70
C ALA A 37 9.44 15.70 -5.12
N ASP A 38 8.14 15.39 -5.23
CA ASP A 38 7.47 15.27 -6.52
C ASP A 38 7.38 16.61 -7.26
N GLY A 39 7.16 17.71 -6.55
CA GLY A 39 7.21 19.07 -7.09
C GLY A 39 8.59 19.43 -7.64
N PHE A 40 9.64 19.19 -6.86
CA PHE A 40 11.04 19.41 -7.28
C PHE A 40 11.40 18.60 -8.53
N TYR A 41 10.97 17.34 -8.58
CA TYR A 41 11.17 16.46 -9.72
C TYR A 41 10.56 17.01 -11.01
N MET A 42 9.35 17.58 -10.94
CA MET A 42 8.68 18.17 -12.11
C MET A 42 9.37 19.45 -12.58
N LEU A 43 9.91 20.27 -11.68
CA LEU A 43 10.62 21.52 -12.00
C LEU A 43 12.05 21.27 -12.50
N GLY A 44 12.73 20.24 -12.00
CA GLY A 44 14.14 19.99 -12.28
C GLY A 44 14.43 19.30 -13.62
N LEU A 45 13.44 18.65 -14.25
CA LEU A 45 13.65 17.78 -15.40
C LEU A 45 12.76 18.16 -16.60
N ARG A 46 13.34 18.13 -17.81
CA ARG A 46 12.57 18.33 -19.05
C ARG A 46 11.65 17.14 -19.31
N GLN A 47 10.54 17.36 -20.00
CA GLN A 47 9.47 16.37 -20.20
C GLN A 47 9.93 15.03 -20.81
N ARG A 48 10.92 15.03 -21.72
CA ARG A 48 11.54 13.77 -22.23
C ARG A 48 12.34 13.00 -21.18
N GLN A 49 12.99 13.70 -20.25
CA GLN A 49 13.77 13.07 -19.18
C GLN A 49 12.84 12.54 -18.07
N GLN A 50 11.72 13.21 -17.82
CA GLN A 50 10.73 12.77 -16.83
C GLN A 50 10.28 11.32 -17.11
N ALA A 51 9.94 10.96 -18.36
CA ALA A 51 9.55 9.60 -18.71
C ALA A 51 10.61 8.54 -18.32
N ALA A 52 11.90 8.82 -18.53
CA ALA A 52 12.99 7.91 -18.17
C ALA A 52 13.18 7.80 -16.65
N PHE A 53 13.10 8.93 -15.93
CA PHE A 53 13.30 8.94 -14.48
C PHE A 53 12.09 8.43 -13.68
N VAL A 54 10.87 8.44 -14.24
CA VAL A 54 9.69 7.82 -13.60
C VAL A 54 9.93 6.33 -13.33
N GLY A 55 10.52 5.62 -14.31
CA GLY A 55 10.89 4.21 -14.15
C GLY A 55 11.92 4.00 -13.04
N VAL A 56 12.97 4.82 -13.01
CA VAL A 56 14.01 4.80 -11.97
C VAL A 56 13.39 5.03 -10.59
N ARG A 57 12.53 6.05 -10.42
CA ARG A 57 11.84 6.36 -9.16
C ARG A 57 11.01 5.17 -8.68
N SER A 58 10.26 4.52 -9.57
CA SER A 58 9.47 3.34 -9.20
C SER A 58 10.35 2.18 -8.74
N THR A 59 11.50 1.95 -9.39
CA THR A 59 12.46 0.92 -8.98
C THR A 59 13.04 1.22 -7.60
N PHE A 60 13.49 2.45 -7.34
CA PHE A 60 14.00 2.85 -6.02
C PHE A 60 12.94 2.72 -4.93
N TYR A 61 11.67 3.06 -5.23
CA TYR A 61 10.57 2.86 -4.29
C TYR A 61 10.41 1.37 -3.91
N ARG A 62 10.50 0.46 -4.89
CA ARG A 62 10.43 -1.00 -4.63
C ARG A 62 11.63 -1.50 -3.81
N LEU A 63 12.83 -1.02 -4.12
CA LEU A 63 14.04 -1.33 -3.32
C LEU A 63 13.90 -0.82 -1.89
N ALA A 64 13.35 0.38 -1.70
CA ALA A 64 13.06 0.93 -0.38
C ALA A 64 12.03 0.10 0.39
N MET A 65 11.00 -0.43 -0.29
CA MET A 65 10.05 -1.37 0.34
C MET A 65 10.74 -2.67 0.79
N ILE A 66 11.58 -3.28 -0.04
CA ILE A 66 12.33 -4.50 0.31
C ILE A 66 13.30 -4.24 1.47
N ALA A 67 14.00 -3.10 1.46
CA ALA A 67 14.89 -2.71 2.55
C ALA A 67 14.10 -2.46 3.84
N GLY A 68 12.99 -1.72 3.77
CA GLY A 68 12.20 -1.32 4.93
C GLY A 68 11.37 -2.44 5.55
N GLN A 69 10.65 -3.20 4.73
CA GLN A 69 9.79 -4.30 5.18
C GLN A 69 10.54 -5.63 5.30
N GLY A 70 11.64 -5.80 4.56
CA GLY A 70 12.45 -7.01 4.57
C GLY A 70 13.72 -6.86 5.40
N ALA A 71 14.74 -6.19 4.86
CA ALA A 71 16.08 -6.18 5.45
C ALA A 71 16.13 -5.61 6.88
N LEU A 72 15.44 -4.49 7.14
CA LEU A 72 15.41 -3.86 8.47
C LEU A 72 14.59 -4.66 9.48
N VAL A 73 13.48 -5.29 9.04
CA VAL A 73 12.69 -6.18 9.89
C VAL A 73 13.48 -7.45 10.22
N TYR A 74 14.21 -7.99 9.23
CA TYR A 74 15.12 -9.11 9.43
C TYR A 74 16.23 -8.76 10.44
N LEU A 75 16.85 -7.59 10.29
CA LEU A 75 17.85 -7.09 11.24
C LEU A 75 17.26 -6.93 12.65
N ALA A 76 16.06 -6.36 12.78
CA ALA A 76 15.37 -6.25 14.06
C ALA A 76 15.14 -7.62 14.70
N GLY A 77 14.76 -8.63 13.90
CA GLY A 77 14.61 -10.01 14.36
C GLY A 77 15.92 -10.61 14.85
N ARG A 78 17.00 -10.50 14.07
CA ARG A 78 18.33 -11.03 14.44
C ARG A 78 18.90 -10.35 15.68
N LEU A 79 18.71 -9.04 15.82
CA LEU A 79 19.11 -8.32 17.03
C LEU A 79 18.29 -8.77 18.24
N THR A 80 17.00 -9.00 18.08
CA THR A 80 16.14 -9.51 19.16
C THR A 80 16.61 -10.89 19.63
N GLU A 81 16.95 -11.79 18.70
CA GLU A 81 17.51 -13.12 19.02
C GLU A 81 18.86 -13.02 19.73
N ALA A 82 19.70 -12.05 19.36
CA ALA A 82 21.04 -11.89 19.92
C ALA A 82 21.07 -11.21 21.30
N THR A 83 20.21 -10.21 21.53
CA THR A 83 20.19 -9.43 22.78
C THR A 83 19.15 -9.93 23.79
N GLY A 84 18.14 -10.68 23.33
CA GLY A 84 16.97 -11.04 24.14
C GLY A 84 16.04 -9.86 24.47
N ASP A 85 16.35 -8.64 24.01
CA ASP A 85 15.55 -7.45 24.27
C ASP A 85 15.04 -6.82 22.96
N VAL A 86 13.74 -6.98 22.75
CA VAL A 86 12.98 -6.42 21.63
C VAL A 86 13.12 -4.89 21.56
N ARG A 87 13.17 -4.20 22.71
CA ARG A 87 13.24 -2.73 22.76
C ARG A 87 14.57 -2.22 22.25
N LEU A 88 15.66 -2.83 22.69
CA LEU A 88 17.00 -2.48 22.22
C LEU A 88 17.12 -2.76 20.72
N ALA A 89 16.65 -3.92 20.25
CA ALA A 89 16.68 -4.28 18.84
C ALA A 89 15.98 -3.26 17.92
N TRP A 90 14.74 -2.89 18.23
CA TRP A 90 14.00 -1.90 17.43
C TRP A 90 14.57 -0.49 17.57
N SER A 91 15.04 -0.10 18.76
CA SER A 91 15.65 1.21 18.97
C SER A 91 16.94 1.36 18.15
N SER A 92 17.77 0.31 18.09
CA SER A 92 18.96 0.28 17.23
C SER A 92 18.61 0.41 15.75
N VAL A 93 17.58 -0.31 15.28
CA VAL A 93 17.12 -0.19 13.88
C VAL A 93 16.63 1.22 13.56
N PHE A 94 15.85 1.85 14.45
CA PHE A 94 15.43 3.24 14.28
C PHE A 94 16.59 4.23 14.34
N ALA A 95 17.61 3.99 15.17
CA ALA A 95 18.81 4.82 15.22
C ALA A 95 19.62 4.73 13.92
N ILE A 96 19.77 3.53 13.34
CA ILE A 96 20.40 3.32 12.03
C ILE A 96 19.62 4.06 10.94
N LEU A 97 18.28 3.96 10.94
CA LEU A 97 17.42 4.69 10.01
C LEU A 97 17.56 6.22 10.16
N ALA A 98 17.60 6.72 11.39
CA ALA A 98 17.76 8.14 11.65
C ALA A 98 19.12 8.65 11.14
N ALA A 99 20.20 7.90 11.38
CA ALA A 99 21.52 8.22 10.86
C ALA A 99 21.55 8.22 9.33
N LEU A 100 20.92 7.23 8.69
CA LEU A 100 20.79 7.16 7.23
C LEU A 100 20.02 8.35 6.67
N PHE A 101 18.86 8.70 7.24
CA PHE A 101 18.09 9.85 6.79
C PHE A 101 18.83 11.17 7.01
N PHE A 102 19.60 11.30 8.10
CA PHE A 102 20.43 12.48 8.33
C PHE A 102 21.57 12.59 7.30
N ALA A 103 22.22 11.47 6.96
CA ALA A 103 23.24 11.43 5.92
C ALA A 103 22.65 11.79 4.55
N LEU A 104 21.47 11.24 4.21
CA LEU A 104 20.75 11.60 2.98
C LEU A 104 20.33 13.06 2.98
N PHE A 105 19.86 13.61 4.11
CA PHE A 105 19.53 15.02 4.23
C PHE A 105 20.76 15.90 3.96
N ALA A 106 21.90 15.58 4.58
CA ALA A 106 23.15 16.30 4.35
C ALA A 106 23.56 16.22 2.87
N TYR A 107 23.53 15.03 2.27
CA TYR A 107 23.82 14.83 0.85
C TYR A 107 22.93 15.69 -0.05
N HIS A 108 21.61 15.62 0.14
CA HIS A 108 20.65 16.39 -0.64
C HIS A 108 20.83 17.91 -0.42
N HIS A 109 21.14 18.35 0.79
CA HIS A 109 21.38 19.75 1.08
C HIS A 109 22.58 20.33 0.30
N PHE A 110 23.65 19.55 0.12
CA PHE A 110 24.83 19.99 -0.61
C PHE A 110 24.75 19.76 -2.13
N MET A 111 24.12 18.68 -2.57
CA MET A 111 24.15 18.25 -3.98
C MET A 111 22.90 18.63 -4.79
N LEU A 112 21.78 19.02 -4.17
CA LEU A 112 20.60 19.39 -4.96
C LEU A 112 20.88 20.65 -5.79
N PRO A 113 20.71 20.59 -7.13
CA PRO A 113 20.68 21.80 -7.93
C PRO A 113 19.46 22.62 -7.55
N ARG A 114 19.61 23.94 -7.45
CA ARG A 114 18.50 24.89 -7.23
C ARG A 114 17.91 25.26 -8.60
N PRO A 115 16.73 24.74 -8.99
CA PRO A 115 16.16 25.01 -10.31
C PRO A 115 15.81 26.51 -10.40
N ALA A 116 16.13 27.15 -11.52
CA ALA A 116 15.86 28.58 -11.70
C ALA A 116 14.36 28.94 -11.68
N GLU A 117 13.50 27.93 -11.86
CA GLU A 117 12.04 28.00 -11.83
C GLU A 117 11.44 27.86 -10.42
N ASP A 118 12.25 27.51 -9.40
CA ASP A 118 11.82 27.45 -7.99
C ASP A 118 11.69 28.88 -7.42
N ARG A 119 10.62 29.57 -7.84
CA ARG A 119 10.30 30.95 -7.46
C ARG A 119 8.93 30.98 -6.78
N PRO A 120 8.70 31.89 -5.81
CA PRO A 120 7.39 32.09 -5.24
C PRO A 120 6.41 32.46 -6.35
N LEU A 121 5.41 31.61 -6.59
CA LEU A 121 4.30 31.94 -7.48
C LEU A 121 3.49 33.09 -6.86
N ALA A 122 3.17 34.10 -7.67
CA ALA A 122 2.23 35.14 -7.25
C ALA A 122 0.90 34.50 -6.84
N PRO A 123 0.20 35.02 -5.80
CA PRO A 123 -1.06 34.45 -5.36
C PRO A 123 -2.09 34.57 -6.49
N ALA A 124 -2.33 33.46 -7.18
CA ALA A 124 -3.40 33.37 -8.17
C ALA A 124 -4.75 33.53 -7.46
N GLY A 125 -5.62 34.39 -7.98
CA GLY A 125 -6.90 34.72 -7.36
C GLY A 125 -7.86 33.53 -7.28
N ALA A 126 -8.54 33.40 -6.13
CA ALA A 126 -9.61 32.44 -5.81
C ALA A 126 -9.34 30.93 -6.01
N PRO A 127 -8.20 30.38 -5.53
CA PRO A 127 -7.84 28.96 -5.70
C PRO A 127 -8.88 28.01 -5.07
N LEU A 128 -9.54 28.47 -3.99
CA LEU A 128 -10.56 27.68 -3.30
C LEU A 128 -11.83 27.51 -4.15
N ARG A 129 -12.20 28.51 -4.95
CA ARG A 129 -13.39 28.44 -5.82
C ARG A 129 -13.16 27.49 -6.98
N GLU A 130 -11.99 27.54 -7.60
CA GLU A 130 -11.60 26.62 -8.67
C GLU A 130 -11.46 25.18 -8.16
N PHE A 131 -10.90 25.01 -6.96
CA PHE A 131 -10.85 23.71 -6.28
C PHE A 131 -12.26 23.15 -6.05
N VAL A 132 -13.17 23.94 -5.45
CA VAL A 132 -14.55 23.51 -5.20
C VAL A 132 -15.29 23.21 -6.51
N ALA A 133 -15.07 24.00 -7.56
CA ALA A 133 -15.66 23.75 -8.88
C ALA A 133 -15.18 22.42 -9.48
N THR A 134 -13.87 22.14 -9.41
CA THR A 134 -13.27 20.89 -9.88
C THR A 134 -13.75 19.69 -9.05
N PHE A 135 -13.82 19.85 -7.73
CA PHE A 135 -14.36 18.83 -6.84
C PHE A 135 -15.83 18.54 -7.16
N ALA A 136 -16.66 19.57 -7.32
CA ALA A 136 -18.07 19.39 -7.71
C ALA A 136 -18.22 18.75 -9.10
N ALA A 137 -17.31 19.04 -10.04
CA ALA A 137 -17.31 18.41 -11.36
C ALA A 137 -17.07 16.89 -11.28
N PHE A 138 -16.23 16.43 -10.35
CA PHE A 138 -16.02 15.01 -10.11
C PHE A 138 -17.32 14.29 -9.72
N PHE A 139 -18.09 14.85 -8.79
CA PHE A 139 -19.35 14.25 -8.33
C PHE A 139 -20.50 14.33 -9.34
N LYS A 140 -20.37 15.16 -10.38
CA LYS A 140 -21.32 15.23 -11.50
C LYS A 140 -21.09 14.18 -12.57
N LYS A 141 -20.02 13.38 -12.48
CA LYS A 141 -19.76 12.29 -13.45
C LYS A 141 -20.90 11.29 -13.44
N LYS A 142 -21.24 10.78 -14.63
CA LYS A 142 -22.21 9.70 -14.79
C LYS A 142 -21.72 8.46 -14.04
N ASP A 143 -22.65 7.74 -13.41
CA ASP A 143 -22.36 6.53 -12.63
C ASP A 143 -21.41 6.74 -11.42
N ILE A 144 -21.37 7.96 -10.84
CA ILE A 144 -20.49 8.29 -9.69
C ILE A 144 -20.65 7.34 -8.50
N LEU A 145 -21.87 6.85 -8.22
CA LEU A 145 -22.10 5.90 -7.14
C LEU A 145 -21.40 4.56 -7.40
N VAL A 146 -21.35 4.12 -8.65
CA VAL A 146 -20.62 2.90 -9.05
C VAL A 146 -19.12 3.14 -8.96
N ILE A 147 -18.64 4.31 -9.39
CA ILE A 147 -17.24 4.70 -9.28
C ILE A 147 -16.81 4.70 -7.82
N LEU A 148 -17.50 5.45 -6.95
CA LEU A 148 -17.18 5.53 -5.53
C LEU A 148 -17.32 4.18 -4.83
N GLY A 149 -18.37 3.42 -5.15
CA GLY A 149 -18.54 2.07 -4.64
C GLY A 149 -17.38 1.16 -5.03
N PHE A 150 -16.91 1.21 -6.28
CA PHE A 150 -15.74 0.45 -6.70
C PHE A 150 -14.48 0.91 -5.96
N LEU A 151 -14.24 2.23 -5.86
CA LEU A 151 -13.06 2.75 -5.16
C LEU A 151 -13.02 2.42 -3.66
N LEU A 152 -14.19 2.32 -3.02
CA LEU A 152 -14.30 2.03 -1.59
C LEU A 152 -14.38 0.53 -1.28
N LEU A 153 -15.07 -0.25 -2.12
CA LEU A 153 -15.42 -1.64 -1.83
C LEU A 153 -14.53 -2.66 -2.55
N PHE A 154 -13.86 -2.29 -3.65
CA PHE A 154 -13.02 -3.22 -4.41
C PHE A 154 -11.91 -3.84 -3.54
N ARG A 155 -11.39 -3.08 -2.58
CA ARG A 155 -10.31 -3.54 -1.68
C ARG A 155 -10.79 -3.81 -0.25
N LEU A 156 -12.10 -3.99 -0.04
CA LEU A 156 -12.67 -4.09 1.30
C LEU A 156 -12.12 -5.29 2.11
N GLY A 157 -12.11 -6.48 1.53
CA GLY A 157 -11.52 -7.67 2.15
C GLY A 157 -10.01 -7.50 2.34
N GLU A 158 -9.33 -7.11 1.28
CA GLU A 158 -7.88 -6.91 1.24
C GLU A 158 -7.37 -5.88 2.27
N ALA A 159 -8.10 -4.78 2.45
CA ALA A 159 -7.81 -3.76 3.46
C ALA A 159 -7.78 -4.32 4.88
N GLN A 160 -8.66 -5.27 5.17
CA GLN A 160 -8.73 -5.93 6.47
C GLN A 160 -7.62 -6.97 6.61
N LEU A 161 -7.42 -7.78 5.57
CA LEU A 161 -6.38 -8.83 5.51
C LEU A 161 -4.99 -8.25 5.72
N LEU A 162 -4.59 -7.25 4.94
CA LEU A 162 -3.23 -6.68 4.99
C LEU A 162 -2.86 -6.12 6.37
N LYS A 163 -3.86 -5.69 7.17
CA LYS A 163 -3.60 -5.20 8.53
C LYS A 163 -3.31 -6.33 9.51
N LEU A 164 -3.92 -7.50 9.30
CA LEU A 164 -3.78 -8.63 10.21
C LEU A 164 -2.84 -9.72 9.71
N ALA A 165 -2.39 -9.66 8.46
CA ALA A 165 -1.41 -10.58 7.91
C ALA A 165 -0.13 -10.63 8.77
N THR A 166 0.50 -9.48 9.06
CA THR A 166 1.72 -9.46 9.89
C THR A 166 1.50 -9.96 11.32
N PRO A 167 0.47 -9.49 12.08
CA PRO A 167 0.13 -10.08 13.38
C PRO A 167 -0.12 -11.59 13.34
N PHE A 168 -0.89 -12.08 12.37
CA PHE A 168 -1.18 -13.50 12.20
C PHE A 168 0.08 -14.34 11.99
N LEU A 169 1.03 -13.85 11.19
CA LEU A 169 2.29 -14.55 10.96
C LEU A 169 3.16 -14.63 12.23
N LEU A 170 3.13 -13.59 13.08
CA LEU A 170 3.95 -13.50 14.29
C LEU A 170 3.32 -14.15 15.52
N ASP A 171 1.99 -14.11 15.64
CA ASP A 171 1.29 -14.57 16.84
C ASP A 171 1.51 -16.08 17.06
N PRO A 172 1.60 -16.53 18.32
CA PRO A 172 1.76 -17.95 18.63
C PRO A 172 0.59 -18.81 18.14
N ALA A 173 0.86 -20.10 17.92
CA ALA A 173 -0.16 -21.08 17.56
C ALA A 173 -1.32 -21.16 18.57
N GLU A 174 -1.05 -20.90 19.85
CA GLU A 174 -2.07 -20.84 20.92
C GLU A 174 -3.14 -19.77 20.66
N LYS A 175 -2.79 -18.69 19.97
CA LYS A 175 -3.72 -17.63 19.56
C LYS A 175 -4.27 -17.84 18.16
N GLY A 176 -3.88 -18.92 17.48
CA GLY A 176 -4.23 -19.23 16.10
C GLY A 176 -3.34 -18.53 15.05
N GLY A 177 -2.14 -18.08 15.43
CA GLY A 177 -1.13 -17.55 14.50
C GLY A 177 -0.08 -18.59 14.09
N LEU A 178 0.82 -18.25 13.17
CA LEU A 178 1.85 -19.17 12.66
C LEU A 178 3.12 -19.23 13.50
N GLY A 179 3.30 -18.32 14.46
CA GLY A 179 4.44 -18.29 15.38
C GLY A 179 5.79 -18.06 14.70
N LEU A 180 5.82 -17.38 13.55
CA LEU A 180 7.06 -17.08 12.85
C LEU A 180 7.88 -16.04 13.63
N SER A 181 9.21 -16.16 13.53
CA SER A 181 10.08 -15.12 14.06
C SER A 181 9.98 -13.84 13.23
N THR A 182 10.31 -12.70 13.83
CA THR A 182 10.41 -11.40 13.13
C THR A 182 11.34 -11.48 11.92
N SER A 183 12.43 -12.26 12.02
CA SER A 183 13.38 -12.49 10.94
C SER A 183 12.73 -13.25 9.76
N GLN A 184 11.96 -14.31 10.05
CA GLN A 184 11.22 -15.07 9.04
C GLN A 184 10.15 -14.23 8.35
N VAL A 185 9.41 -13.40 9.11
CA VAL A 185 8.40 -12.50 8.55
C VAL A 185 9.02 -11.46 7.62
N GLY A 186 10.17 -10.89 8.00
CA GLY A 186 10.93 -9.98 7.13
C GLY A 186 11.31 -10.65 5.81
N LEU A 187 11.77 -11.90 5.84
CA LEU A 187 12.13 -12.63 4.62
C LEU A 187 10.90 -12.97 3.76
N VAL A 188 9.87 -13.58 4.36
CA VAL A 188 8.70 -14.10 3.65
C VAL A 188 7.82 -12.97 3.13
N TYR A 189 7.41 -12.05 4.00
CA TYR A 189 6.46 -11.01 3.65
C TYR A 189 7.17 -9.78 3.05
N GLY A 190 8.29 -9.38 3.66
CA GLY A 190 9.02 -8.16 3.30
C GLY A 190 9.90 -8.27 2.05
N THR A 191 10.45 -9.45 1.77
CA THR A 191 11.29 -9.68 0.59
C THR A 191 10.54 -10.46 -0.48
N ILE A 192 10.17 -11.73 -0.19
CA ILE A 192 9.53 -12.61 -1.18
C ILE A 192 8.18 -12.02 -1.60
N GLY A 193 7.35 -11.58 -0.65
CA GLY A 193 6.07 -10.94 -0.92
C GLY A 193 6.20 -9.68 -1.79
N VAL A 194 7.15 -8.79 -1.49
CA VAL A 194 7.35 -7.55 -2.28
C VAL A 194 7.87 -7.83 -3.69
N VAL A 195 8.73 -8.84 -3.86
CA VAL A 195 9.18 -9.29 -5.18
C VAL A 195 8.00 -9.87 -5.97
N ALA A 196 7.20 -10.73 -5.36
CA ALA A 196 6.01 -11.31 -5.99
C ALA A 196 4.98 -10.24 -6.38
N LEU A 197 4.70 -9.28 -5.49
CA LEU A 197 3.87 -8.11 -5.74
C LEU A 197 4.35 -7.30 -6.94
N THR A 198 5.67 -7.12 -7.04
CA THR A 198 6.30 -6.39 -8.13
C THR A 198 6.12 -7.10 -9.46
N LEU A 199 6.40 -8.40 -9.50
CA LEU A 199 6.23 -9.22 -10.70
C LEU A 199 4.76 -9.27 -11.12
N GLY A 200 3.85 -9.45 -10.17
CA GLY A 200 2.41 -9.41 -10.39
C GLY A 200 1.97 -8.10 -11.05
N GLY A 201 2.35 -6.95 -10.48
CA GLY A 201 1.99 -5.64 -11.02
C GLY A 201 2.56 -5.37 -12.43
N LEU A 202 3.80 -5.79 -12.70
CA LEU A 202 4.39 -5.67 -14.03
C LEU A 202 3.65 -6.53 -15.06
N LEU A 203 3.37 -7.80 -14.73
CA LEU A 203 2.62 -8.70 -15.60
C LEU A 203 1.16 -8.25 -15.77
N GLY A 204 0.55 -7.68 -14.74
CA GLY A 204 -0.80 -7.10 -14.79
C GLY A 204 -0.86 -5.92 -15.76
N GLY A 205 0.11 -5.01 -15.69
CA GLY A 205 0.24 -3.91 -16.65
C GLY A 205 0.44 -4.39 -18.09
N LEU A 206 1.32 -5.37 -18.30
CA LEU A 206 1.56 -5.98 -19.62
C LEU A 206 0.32 -6.70 -20.17
N ALA A 207 -0.40 -7.42 -19.31
CA ALA A 207 -1.64 -8.10 -19.69
C ALA A 207 -2.71 -7.10 -20.14
N ILE A 208 -2.88 -6.00 -19.39
CA ILE A 208 -3.83 -4.95 -19.78
C ILE A 208 -3.42 -4.28 -21.10
N SER A 209 -2.15 -3.91 -21.27
CA SER A 209 -1.66 -3.31 -22.53
C SER A 209 -1.95 -4.19 -23.75
N ARG A 210 -1.78 -5.52 -23.62
CA ARG A 210 -2.03 -6.46 -24.72
C ARG A 210 -3.51 -6.77 -24.99
N TYR A 211 -4.31 -6.95 -23.94
CA TYR A 211 -5.66 -7.50 -24.07
C TYR A 211 -6.79 -6.49 -23.78
N GLY A 212 -6.45 -5.33 -23.21
CA GLY A 212 -7.36 -4.27 -22.77
C GLY A 212 -7.97 -4.53 -21.39
N LEU A 213 -8.32 -3.45 -20.69
CA LEU A 213 -8.80 -3.51 -19.30
C LEU A 213 -10.09 -4.33 -19.16
N LYS A 214 -11.05 -4.17 -20.10
CA LYS A 214 -12.35 -4.84 -20.06
C LYS A 214 -12.25 -6.37 -20.07
N ARG A 215 -11.31 -6.93 -20.84
CA ARG A 215 -11.11 -8.39 -20.92
C ARG A 215 -10.36 -8.92 -19.71
N CYS A 216 -9.39 -8.16 -19.21
CA CYS A 216 -8.58 -8.58 -18.07
C CYS A 216 -9.29 -8.40 -16.72
N LEU A 217 -10.28 -7.50 -16.61
CA LEU A 217 -10.91 -7.13 -15.34
C LEU A 217 -11.30 -8.35 -14.49
N TRP A 218 -12.04 -9.31 -15.04
CA TRP A 218 -12.50 -10.47 -14.27
C TRP A 218 -11.37 -11.39 -13.81
N ILE A 219 -10.36 -11.62 -14.66
CA ILE A 219 -9.16 -12.38 -14.29
C ILE A 219 -8.43 -11.66 -13.16
N MET A 220 -8.36 -10.34 -13.23
CA MET A 220 -7.67 -9.49 -12.26
C MET A 220 -8.40 -9.37 -10.92
N VAL A 221 -9.73 -9.30 -10.93
CA VAL A 221 -10.56 -9.34 -9.72
C VAL A 221 -10.40 -10.69 -9.03
N LEU A 222 -10.46 -11.79 -9.78
CA LEU A 222 -10.20 -13.12 -9.26
C LEU A 222 -8.77 -13.25 -8.72
N ALA A 223 -7.77 -12.71 -9.42
CA ALA A 223 -6.39 -12.75 -8.97
C ALA A 223 -6.15 -11.99 -7.67
N VAL A 224 -6.92 -10.93 -7.39
CA VAL A 224 -6.81 -10.18 -6.12
C VAL A 224 -7.47 -10.94 -4.98
N HIS A 225 -8.67 -11.50 -5.18
CA HIS A 225 -9.48 -12.02 -4.08
C HIS A 225 -9.41 -13.52 -3.86
N LEU A 226 -9.15 -14.31 -4.91
CA LEU A 226 -9.07 -15.76 -4.77
C LEU A 226 -7.88 -16.19 -3.88
N PRO A 227 -6.69 -15.55 -3.96
CA PRO A 227 -5.59 -15.87 -3.08
C PRO A 227 -5.85 -15.57 -1.59
N ASP A 228 -6.86 -14.79 -1.23
CA ASP A 228 -7.25 -14.60 0.19
C ASP A 228 -7.58 -15.94 0.87
N LEU A 229 -8.06 -16.92 0.11
CA LEU A 229 -8.31 -18.29 0.58
C LEU A 229 -7.04 -18.98 1.09
N VAL A 230 -5.86 -18.54 0.66
CA VAL A 230 -4.59 -19.03 1.18
C VAL A 230 -4.47 -18.74 2.67
N PHE A 231 -4.95 -17.59 3.14
CA PHE A 231 -4.95 -17.27 4.58
C PHE A 231 -5.96 -18.12 5.36
N VAL A 232 -7.10 -18.48 4.76
CA VAL A 232 -8.03 -19.45 5.35
C VAL A 232 -7.36 -20.82 5.52
N TYR A 233 -6.61 -21.27 4.50
CA TYR A 233 -5.82 -22.50 4.58
C TYR A 233 -4.73 -22.40 5.66
N LEU A 234 -3.93 -21.35 5.66
CA LEU A 234 -2.86 -21.16 6.64
C LEU A 234 -3.39 -21.11 8.07
N ALA A 235 -4.52 -20.44 8.31
CA ALA A 235 -5.14 -20.35 9.62
C ALA A 235 -5.79 -21.66 10.09
N SER A 236 -6.17 -22.54 9.16
CA SER A 236 -6.78 -23.84 9.49
C SER A 236 -5.75 -24.95 9.65
N ALA A 237 -4.74 -25.00 8.78
CA ALA A 237 -3.72 -26.04 8.76
C ALA A 237 -2.52 -25.75 9.68
N LEU A 238 -2.27 -24.47 9.99
CA LEU A 238 -1.14 -23.98 10.80
C LEU A 238 0.19 -24.70 10.46
N PRO A 239 0.60 -24.70 9.17
CA PRO A 239 1.80 -25.44 8.77
C PRO A 239 3.05 -24.82 9.39
N GLN A 240 4.01 -25.66 9.79
CA GLN A 240 5.32 -25.20 10.27
C GLN A 240 6.36 -25.03 9.16
N ASN A 241 6.05 -25.50 7.94
CA ASN A 241 6.98 -25.42 6.82
C ASN A 241 7.04 -23.99 6.25
N ILE A 242 8.15 -23.30 6.50
CA ILE A 242 8.37 -21.93 6.03
C ILE A 242 8.31 -21.77 4.50
N TYR A 243 8.74 -22.78 3.73
CA TYR A 243 8.70 -22.70 2.27
C TYR A 243 7.27 -22.74 1.75
N LEU A 244 6.40 -23.52 2.41
CA LEU A 244 4.97 -23.53 2.09
C LEU A 244 4.33 -22.19 2.40
N ILE A 245 4.60 -21.63 3.59
CA ILE A 245 4.10 -20.30 3.97
C ILE A 245 4.61 -19.24 2.99
N ALA A 246 5.89 -19.31 2.60
CA ALA A 246 6.47 -18.39 1.63
C ALA A 246 5.82 -18.48 0.25
N ALA A 247 5.56 -19.69 -0.24
CA ALA A 247 4.86 -19.90 -1.51
C ALA A 247 3.42 -19.36 -1.46
N CYS A 248 2.72 -19.59 -0.35
CA CYS A 248 1.40 -19.07 -0.07
C CYS A 248 1.35 -17.53 -0.11
N ILE A 249 2.24 -16.86 0.64
CA ILE A 249 2.33 -15.40 0.67
C ILE A 249 2.77 -14.84 -0.68
N ALA A 250 3.68 -15.53 -1.39
CA ALA A 250 4.09 -15.11 -2.74
C ALA A 250 2.92 -15.17 -3.73
N ALA A 251 2.11 -16.22 -3.69
CA ALA A 251 0.94 -16.36 -4.55
C ALA A 251 -0.10 -15.25 -4.30
N GLU A 252 -0.35 -14.93 -3.04
CA GLU A 252 -1.27 -13.86 -2.67
C GLU A 252 -0.74 -12.48 -3.10
N GLN A 253 0.48 -12.12 -2.71
CA GLN A 253 1.07 -10.85 -3.10
C GLN A 253 1.20 -10.69 -4.61
N PHE A 254 1.49 -11.77 -5.34
CA PHE A 254 1.49 -11.77 -6.80
C PHE A 254 0.10 -11.45 -7.36
N GLY A 255 -0.94 -12.13 -6.88
CA GLY A 255 -2.32 -11.94 -7.31
C GLY A 255 -2.82 -10.53 -7.00
N TYR A 256 -2.53 -10.03 -5.79
CA TYR A 256 -2.80 -8.68 -5.37
C TYR A 256 -2.13 -7.66 -6.30
N GLY A 257 -0.83 -7.82 -6.57
CA GLY A 257 -0.08 -6.96 -7.48
C GLY A 257 -0.65 -6.98 -8.89
N PHE A 258 -0.96 -8.18 -9.40
CA PHE A 258 -1.52 -8.39 -10.73
C PHE A 258 -2.83 -7.63 -10.88
N GLY A 259 -3.82 -7.85 -10.02
CA GLY A 259 -5.12 -7.18 -10.19
C GLY A 259 -5.14 -5.72 -9.72
N PHE A 260 -4.21 -5.28 -8.87
CA PHE A 260 -4.08 -3.86 -8.51
C PHE A 260 -3.82 -2.97 -9.75
N ALA A 261 -3.18 -3.50 -10.80
CA ALA A 261 -3.01 -2.78 -12.06
C ALA A 261 -4.36 -2.43 -12.74
N ALA A 262 -5.39 -3.29 -12.64
CA ALA A 262 -6.72 -3.00 -13.16
C ALA A 262 -7.38 -1.85 -12.41
N TYR A 263 -7.25 -1.87 -11.07
CA TYR A 263 -7.78 -0.82 -10.21
C TYR A 263 -7.15 0.54 -10.53
N MET A 264 -5.84 0.58 -10.73
CA MET A 264 -5.11 1.79 -11.12
C MET A 264 -5.55 2.32 -12.49
N LEU A 265 -5.67 1.45 -13.51
CA LEU A 265 -6.16 1.90 -14.82
C LEU A 265 -7.61 2.37 -14.78
N TYR A 266 -8.46 1.74 -13.96
CA TYR A 266 -9.82 2.21 -13.77
C TYR A 266 -9.85 3.63 -13.19
N MET A 267 -8.99 3.94 -12.23
CA MET A 267 -8.86 5.31 -11.70
C MET A 267 -8.40 6.31 -12.78
N ILE A 268 -7.46 5.92 -13.65
CA ILE A 268 -7.02 6.76 -14.76
C ILE A 268 -8.18 7.00 -15.74
N MET A 269 -8.96 5.97 -16.07
CA MET A 269 -10.16 6.08 -16.91
C MET A 269 -11.20 7.03 -16.31
N VAL A 270 -11.46 6.90 -15.01
CA VAL A 270 -12.40 7.77 -14.28
C VAL A 270 -11.89 9.21 -14.22
N ALA A 271 -10.58 9.40 -14.07
CA ALA A 271 -9.98 10.71 -13.99
C ALA A 271 -9.98 11.44 -15.33
N ASP A 272 -10.07 10.72 -16.45
CA ASP A 272 -9.98 11.29 -17.79
C ASP A 272 -10.96 12.47 -18.03
N GLY A 273 -10.48 13.45 -18.79
CA GLY A 273 -11.14 14.73 -19.06
C GLY A 273 -10.34 15.99 -18.65
N PRO A 274 -11.01 17.16 -18.62
CA PRO A 274 -10.36 18.47 -18.49
C PRO A 274 -9.53 18.66 -17.20
N HIS A 275 -9.92 17.99 -16.11
CA HIS A 275 -9.30 18.11 -14.79
C HIS A 275 -8.62 16.81 -14.33
N LYS A 276 -7.97 16.09 -15.25
CA LYS A 276 -7.42 14.74 -15.00
C LYS A 276 -6.54 14.58 -13.76
N THR A 277 -5.67 15.55 -13.48
CA THR A 277 -4.76 15.50 -12.31
C THR A 277 -5.53 15.61 -11.00
N ALA A 278 -6.48 16.54 -10.91
CA ALA A 278 -7.31 16.74 -9.73
C ALA A 278 -8.28 15.57 -9.51
N HIS A 279 -8.94 15.08 -10.56
CA HIS A 279 -9.82 13.92 -10.46
C HIS A 279 -9.06 12.65 -10.05
N TYR A 280 -7.85 12.44 -10.58
CA TYR A 280 -7.02 11.31 -10.16
C TYR A 280 -6.64 11.41 -8.69
N ALA A 281 -6.29 12.60 -8.20
CA ALA A 281 -6.01 12.84 -6.77
C ALA A 281 -7.24 12.60 -5.88
N ILE A 282 -8.46 12.93 -6.35
CA ILE A 282 -9.70 12.60 -5.62
C ILE A 282 -9.88 11.08 -5.56
N CYS A 283 -9.68 10.37 -6.66
CA CYS A 283 -9.76 8.90 -6.70
C CYS A 283 -8.74 8.24 -5.75
N THR A 284 -7.50 8.73 -5.69
CA THR A 284 -6.48 8.19 -4.77
C THR A 284 -6.87 8.45 -3.31
N GLY A 285 -7.48 9.60 -3.01
CA GLY A 285 -8.04 9.92 -1.70
C GLY A 285 -9.12 8.91 -1.28
N PHE A 286 -10.09 8.62 -2.16
CA PHE A 286 -11.12 7.61 -1.89
C PHE A 286 -10.54 6.19 -1.78
N MET A 287 -9.57 5.82 -2.60
CA MET A 287 -8.84 4.55 -2.46
C MET A 287 -8.20 4.45 -1.06
N ALA A 288 -7.52 5.50 -0.61
CA ALA A 288 -6.88 5.51 0.70
C ALA A 288 -7.91 5.38 1.83
N LEU A 289 -9.06 6.04 1.72
CA LEU A 289 -10.18 5.89 2.66
C LEU A 289 -10.74 4.46 2.67
N GLY A 290 -10.93 3.86 1.48
CA GLY A 290 -11.38 2.47 1.32
C GLY A 290 -10.41 1.45 1.94
N MET A 291 -9.13 1.78 2.05
CA MET A 291 -8.15 0.96 2.76
C MET A 291 -8.07 1.26 4.26
N MET A 292 -8.24 2.52 4.65
CA MET A 292 -8.04 2.97 6.02
C MET A 292 -9.20 2.54 6.92
N LEU A 293 -10.44 2.77 6.51
CA LEU A 293 -11.62 2.50 7.36
C LEU A 293 -11.76 1.01 7.70
N PRO A 294 -11.71 0.06 6.73
CA PRO A 294 -11.83 -1.36 7.04
C PRO A 294 -10.61 -1.85 7.84
N GLY A 295 -9.43 -1.34 7.52
CA GLY A 295 -8.21 -1.67 8.24
C GLY A 295 -8.18 -1.19 9.70
N MET A 296 -8.94 -0.15 10.05
CA MET A 296 -9.13 0.27 11.44
C MET A 296 -10.08 -0.65 12.20
N ALA A 297 -11.13 -1.14 11.52
CA ALA A 297 -12.11 -2.06 12.11
C ALA A 297 -11.57 -3.51 12.22
N SER A 298 -10.63 -3.91 11.37
CA SER A 298 -10.20 -5.31 11.23
C SER A 298 -9.69 -5.92 12.54
N GLY A 299 -8.90 -5.18 13.32
CA GLY A 299 -8.42 -5.66 14.63
C GLY A 299 -9.55 -5.94 15.63
N TRP A 300 -10.57 -5.08 15.65
CA TRP A 300 -11.75 -5.29 16.52
C TRP A 300 -12.62 -6.47 16.05
N ILE A 301 -12.75 -6.66 14.73
CA ILE A 301 -13.46 -7.81 14.16
C ILE A 301 -12.71 -9.12 14.48
N GLN A 302 -11.39 -9.13 14.31
CA GLN A 302 -10.57 -10.33 14.59
C GLN A 302 -10.56 -10.70 16.06
N GLN A 303 -10.57 -9.73 16.99
CA GLN A 303 -10.67 -10.03 18.42
C GLN A 303 -11.96 -10.78 18.78
N GLN A 304 -13.05 -10.59 18.02
CA GLN A 304 -14.32 -11.27 18.27
C GLN A 304 -14.42 -12.62 17.54
N LEU A 305 -13.88 -12.70 16.33
CA LEU A 305 -14.02 -13.89 15.48
C LEU A 305 -12.87 -14.91 15.65
N GLY A 306 -11.70 -14.47 16.11
CA GLY A 306 -10.46 -15.23 16.01
C GLY A 306 -9.91 -15.27 14.57
N TYR A 307 -8.67 -15.75 14.38
CA TYR A 307 -8.01 -15.69 13.07
C TYR A 307 -8.73 -16.49 11.97
N GLN A 308 -9.13 -17.73 12.26
CA GLN A 308 -9.75 -18.60 11.26
C GLN A 308 -11.06 -18.02 10.70
N HIS A 309 -11.99 -17.63 11.57
CA HIS A 309 -13.25 -17.03 11.14
C HIS A 309 -13.07 -15.61 10.60
N PHE A 310 -12.05 -14.87 11.04
CA PHE A 310 -11.70 -13.59 10.45
C PHE A 310 -11.29 -13.71 8.98
N PHE A 311 -10.46 -14.70 8.61
CA PHE A 311 -10.10 -14.87 7.20
C PHE A 311 -11.28 -15.34 6.34
N ILE A 312 -12.19 -16.15 6.89
CA ILE A 312 -13.45 -16.49 6.21
C ILE A 312 -14.30 -15.23 6.01
N TRP A 313 -14.39 -14.37 7.04
CA TRP A 313 -15.06 -13.07 6.95
C TRP A 313 -14.44 -12.17 5.88
N VAL A 314 -13.10 -12.13 5.78
CA VAL A 314 -12.40 -11.41 4.72
C VAL A 314 -12.86 -11.90 3.35
N CYS A 315 -12.91 -13.22 3.12
CA CYS A 315 -13.40 -13.76 1.86
C CYS A 315 -14.85 -13.35 1.56
N ILE A 316 -15.73 -13.32 2.56
CA ILE A 316 -17.11 -12.81 2.40
C ILE A 316 -17.10 -11.31 2.06
N ALA A 317 -16.23 -10.54 2.71
CA ALA A 317 -16.05 -9.11 2.46
C ALA A 317 -15.47 -8.78 1.07
N THR A 318 -15.04 -9.78 0.29
CA THR A 318 -14.66 -9.61 -1.12
C THR A 318 -15.87 -9.62 -2.06
N ILE A 319 -17.02 -10.14 -1.64
CA ILE A 319 -18.24 -10.23 -2.48
C ILE A 319 -18.65 -8.84 -3.04
N PRO A 320 -18.67 -7.76 -2.23
CA PRO A 320 -18.93 -6.43 -2.77
C PRO A 320 -17.97 -6.00 -3.88
N ALA A 321 -16.70 -6.43 -3.86
CA ALA A 321 -15.74 -6.13 -4.91
C ALA A 321 -16.15 -6.76 -6.26
N PHE A 322 -16.60 -8.03 -6.24
CA PHE A 322 -17.13 -8.70 -7.44
C PHE A 322 -18.41 -8.03 -7.97
N VAL A 323 -19.31 -7.62 -7.07
CA VAL A 323 -20.52 -6.88 -7.44
C VAL A 323 -20.15 -5.56 -8.10
N MET A 324 -19.24 -4.79 -7.50
CA MET A 324 -18.79 -3.53 -8.08
C MET A 324 -18.09 -3.74 -9.43
N ALA A 325 -17.23 -4.76 -9.56
CA ALA A 325 -16.58 -5.09 -10.82
C ALA A 325 -17.60 -5.43 -11.94
N ALA A 326 -18.72 -6.06 -11.61
CA ALA A 326 -19.80 -6.33 -12.56
C ALA A 326 -20.57 -5.07 -12.98
N LEU A 327 -20.75 -4.13 -12.06
CA LEU A 327 -21.49 -2.88 -12.31
C LEU A 327 -20.67 -1.82 -13.05
N VAL A 328 -19.34 -1.92 -12.98
CA VAL A 328 -18.43 -0.98 -13.62
C VAL A 328 -18.53 -1.09 -15.15
N LYS A 329 -18.81 0.05 -15.79
CA LYS A 329 -18.82 0.16 -17.25
C LYS A 329 -17.43 0.55 -17.73
N LEU A 330 -16.82 -0.34 -18.50
CA LEU A 330 -15.51 -0.13 -19.11
C LEU A 330 -15.65 0.10 -20.62
N ASP A 331 -14.91 1.09 -21.12
CA ASP A 331 -14.69 1.25 -22.55
C ASP A 331 -13.83 0.06 -23.06
N PRO A 332 -14.29 -0.69 -24.07
CA PRO A 332 -13.54 -1.82 -24.64
C PRO A 332 -12.17 -1.46 -25.25
N ALA A 333 -11.97 -0.19 -25.63
CA ALA A 333 -10.72 0.28 -26.22
C ALA A 333 -9.70 0.75 -25.16
N PHE A 334 -10.15 1.06 -23.95
CA PHE A 334 -9.30 1.66 -22.92
C PHE A 334 -8.25 0.67 -22.38
N GLY A 335 -7.00 1.12 -22.37
CA GLY A 335 -5.85 0.36 -21.90
C GLY A 335 -5.15 -0.49 -22.97
N LYS A 336 -5.56 -0.44 -24.24
CA LYS A 336 -4.82 -1.03 -25.38
C LYS A 336 -3.91 0.04 -26.00
N GLU A 337 -2.85 0.40 -25.31
CA GLU A 337 -1.76 1.24 -25.84
C GLU A 337 -0.40 0.63 -25.44
#